data_AF-A0A2S6ANN4-F1
#
_entry.id   AF-A0A2S6ANN4-F1
#
_cell.length_a   1.000
_cell.length_b   1.000
_cell.length_c   1.000
_cell.angle_alpha   90.00
_cell.angle_beta   90.00
_cell.angle_gamma   90.00
#
_symmetry.space_group_name_H-M   'P 1'
#
loop_
_entity.id
_entity.type
_entity.pdbx_description
1 polymer ?
#
loop_
_entity_poly.entity_id
_entity_poly.type
_entity_poly.pdbx_seq_one_letter_code
_entity_poly.pdbx_strand_id
1 'polypeptide(L)'
;MNTASLDRAELTRVRLFDCWMHQLDITDTLGGDAKTLGMDEGGRRAEIALDEIEPFLGRVVVKRGGAPDGSRITIETTGPVARTVHIRVDGRAEIVAAPDRPADTGIRLSSSLFARLCGGRTAAADHRDEIELDGDRELGERIAANLAFTI
;
A
#
# COMPACT_ATOMS: atom_id res chain seq x y z
N MET A 1 -27.51 -1.72 -11.67
CA MET A 1 -27.52 -0.32 -11.22
C MET A 1 -27.58 -0.30 -9.70
N ASN A 2 -26.47 0.02 -9.05
CA ASN A 2 -26.45 0.49 -7.66
C ASN A 2 -25.34 1.53 -7.58
N THR A 3 -25.64 2.76 -8.01
CA THR A 3 -24.77 3.90 -7.76
C THR A 3 -25.10 4.39 -6.36
N ALA A 4 -24.44 3.81 -5.37
CA ALA A 4 -24.37 4.45 -4.06
C ALA A 4 -23.71 5.81 -4.28
N SER A 5 -24.47 6.89 -4.05
CA SER A 5 -23.90 8.23 -3.97
C SER A 5 -22.91 8.22 -2.82
N LEU A 6 -21.64 8.46 -3.11
CA LEU A 6 -20.66 8.72 -2.05
C LEU A 6 -21.15 9.90 -1.21
N ASP A 7 -21.04 9.79 0.11
CA ASP A 7 -21.35 10.90 0.99
C ASP A 7 -20.30 12.02 0.83
N ARG A 8 -20.59 13.22 1.34
CA ARG A 8 -19.69 14.36 1.20
C ARG A 8 -18.32 14.11 1.87
N ALA A 9 -18.29 13.36 2.97
CA ALA A 9 -17.06 13.05 3.68
C ALA A 9 -16.20 12.05 2.90
N GLU A 10 -16.81 11.03 2.29
CA GLU A 10 -16.15 10.09 1.36
C GLU A 10 -15.53 10.83 0.18
N LEU A 11 -16.30 11.70 -0.49
CA LEU A 11 -15.77 12.53 -1.59
C LEU A 11 -14.59 13.39 -1.14
N THR A 12 -14.63 13.92 0.09
CA THR A 12 -13.54 14.74 0.63
C THR A 12 -12.29 13.91 0.91
N ARG A 13 -12.42 12.67 1.41
CA ARG A 13 -11.27 11.77 1.64
C ARG A 13 -10.59 11.37 0.34
N VAL A 14 -11.35 11.03 -0.70
CA VAL A 14 -10.80 10.73 -2.04
C VAL A 14 -10.03 11.92 -2.60
N ARG A 15 -10.56 13.15 -2.46
CA ARG A 15 -9.83 14.35 -2.89
C ARG A 15 -8.57 14.63 -2.08
N LEU A 16 -8.60 14.36 -0.79
CA LEU A 16 -7.42 14.46 0.06
C LEU A 16 -6.35 13.43 -0.38
N PHE A 17 -6.76 12.19 -0.65
CA PHE A 17 -5.90 11.16 -1.23
C PHE A 17 -5.26 11.63 -2.56
N ASP A 18 -6.06 12.14 -3.51
CA ASP A 18 -5.57 12.65 -4.79
C ASP A 18 -4.51 13.75 -4.59
N CYS A 19 -4.81 14.75 -3.76
CA CYS A 19 -3.89 15.85 -3.47
C CYS A 19 -2.60 15.37 -2.82
N TRP A 20 -2.68 14.41 -1.90
CA TRP A 20 -1.49 13.86 -1.24
C TRP A 20 -0.65 13.04 -2.20
N MET A 21 -1.26 12.20 -3.05
CA MET A 21 -0.54 11.48 -4.12
C MET A 21 0.19 12.45 -5.06
N HIS A 22 -0.45 13.57 -5.42
CA HIS A 22 0.20 14.60 -6.24
C HIS A 22 1.30 15.38 -5.50
N GLN A 23 1.21 15.49 -4.18
CA GLN A 23 2.33 16.02 -3.39
C GLN A 23 3.56 15.11 -3.53
N LEU A 24 3.38 13.77 -3.50
CA LEU A 24 4.49 12.82 -3.72
C LEU A 24 5.12 13.00 -5.11
N ASP A 25 4.31 13.20 -6.15
CA ASP A 25 4.81 13.46 -7.52
C ASP A 25 5.68 14.72 -7.59
N ILE A 26 5.23 15.79 -6.90
CA ILE A 26 5.97 17.05 -6.85
C ILE A 26 7.29 16.84 -6.10
N THR A 27 7.28 16.11 -4.98
CA THR A 27 8.51 15.73 -4.27
C THR A 27 9.49 15.03 -5.22
N ASP A 28 9.04 14.02 -5.95
CA ASP A 28 9.87 13.21 -6.85
C ASP A 28 10.45 14.08 -7.98
N THR A 29 9.62 14.95 -8.56
CA THR A 29 10.04 15.90 -9.61
C THR A 29 11.12 16.87 -9.13
N LEU A 30 11.09 17.24 -7.85
CA LEU A 30 12.04 18.17 -7.23
C LEU A 30 13.29 17.47 -6.65
N GLY A 31 13.47 16.17 -6.89
CA GLY A 31 14.67 15.42 -6.49
C GLY A 31 14.46 14.41 -5.35
N GLY A 32 13.22 14.14 -4.95
CA GLY A 32 12.85 12.98 -4.13
C GLY A 32 13.05 13.11 -2.61
N ASP A 33 13.90 14.03 -2.15
CA ASP A 33 14.07 14.27 -0.70
C ASP A 33 13.06 15.29 -0.17
N ALA A 34 11.89 14.80 0.25
CA ALA A 34 10.83 15.60 0.86
C ALA A 34 11.35 16.51 1.98
N LYS A 35 12.22 15.98 2.86
CA LYS A 35 12.69 16.72 4.03
C LYS A 35 13.57 17.90 3.62
N THR A 36 14.47 17.69 2.66
CA THR A 36 15.32 18.76 2.12
C THR A 36 14.50 19.83 1.40
N LEU A 37 13.34 19.46 0.83
CA LEU A 37 12.39 20.38 0.21
C LEU A 37 11.44 21.07 1.21
N GLY A 38 11.56 20.79 2.51
CA GLY A 38 10.64 21.29 3.53
C GLY A 38 9.23 20.70 3.42
N MET A 39 9.08 19.58 2.72
CA MET A 39 7.84 18.83 2.58
C MET A 39 7.77 17.72 3.64
N ASP A 40 6.56 17.40 4.05
CA ASP A 40 6.28 16.28 4.95
C ASP A 40 5.37 15.30 4.19
N GLU A 41 5.77 14.04 4.11
CA GLU A 41 4.97 12.98 3.46
C GLU A 41 4.08 12.23 4.47
N GLY A 42 4.11 12.61 5.75
CA GLY A 42 3.37 11.98 6.83
C GLY A 42 2.14 12.73 7.33
N GLY A 43 1.90 12.58 8.63
CA GLY A 43 0.81 13.22 9.35
C GLY A 43 -0.59 12.78 8.90
N ARG A 44 -1.60 13.52 9.34
CA ARG A 44 -3.01 13.13 9.19
C ARG A 44 -3.45 12.93 7.73
N ARG A 45 -2.86 13.69 6.80
CA ARG A 45 -3.16 13.56 5.36
C ARG A 45 -2.70 12.21 4.80
N ALA A 46 -1.51 11.77 5.19
CA ALA A 46 -0.96 10.48 4.77
C ALA A 46 -1.72 9.32 5.42
N GLU A 47 -2.12 9.46 6.69
CA GLU A 47 -3.00 8.47 7.36
C GLU A 47 -4.31 8.29 6.59
N ILE A 48 -5.01 9.39 6.28
CA ILE A 48 -6.28 9.32 5.52
C ILE A 48 -6.04 8.75 4.12
N ALA A 49 -4.94 9.12 3.45
CA ALA A 49 -4.63 8.59 2.14
C ALA A 49 -4.38 7.06 2.19
N LEU A 50 -3.64 6.56 3.19
CA LEU A 50 -3.42 5.13 3.38
C LEU A 50 -4.71 4.37 3.73
N ASP A 51 -5.64 4.99 4.47
CA ASP A 51 -6.96 4.41 4.73
C ASP A 51 -7.74 4.15 3.43
N GLU A 52 -7.54 4.99 2.40
CA GLU A 52 -8.16 4.80 1.08
C GLU A 52 -7.42 3.74 0.23
N ILE A 53 -6.16 3.41 0.54
CA ILE A 53 -5.37 2.36 -0.14
C ILE A 53 -5.71 0.96 0.37
N GLU A 54 -5.78 0.80 1.70
CA GLU A 54 -5.87 -0.51 2.35
C GLU A 54 -6.98 -1.43 1.82
N PRO A 55 -8.23 -0.97 1.58
CA PRO A 55 -9.32 -1.82 1.12
C PRO A 55 -9.04 -2.57 -0.20
N PHE A 56 -8.10 -2.08 -1.01
CA PHE A 56 -7.74 -2.68 -2.30
C PHE A 56 -6.71 -3.81 -2.18
N LEU A 57 -5.99 -3.90 -1.05
CA LEU A 57 -4.84 -4.81 -0.90
C LEU A 57 -5.23 -6.28 -1.01
N GLY A 58 -6.35 -6.69 -0.39
CA GLY A 58 -6.80 -8.08 -0.48
C GLY A 58 -7.03 -8.53 -1.93
N ARG A 59 -7.63 -7.66 -2.75
CA ARG A 59 -7.82 -7.94 -4.18
C ARG A 59 -6.50 -8.07 -4.92
N VAL A 60 -5.54 -7.19 -4.64
CA VAL A 60 -4.23 -7.18 -5.30
C VAL A 60 -3.44 -8.45 -4.97
N VAL A 61 -3.37 -8.79 -3.68
CA VAL A 61 -2.63 -9.96 -3.17
C VAL A 61 -3.09 -11.26 -3.84
N VAL A 62 -4.41 -11.43 -4.02
CA VAL A 62 -4.96 -12.62 -4.70
C VAL A 62 -4.86 -12.51 -6.21
N LYS A 63 -5.43 -11.45 -6.81
CA LYS A 63 -5.62 -11.41 -8.28
C LYS A 63 -4.34 -11.12 -9.06
N ARG A 64 -3.43 -10.35 -8.50
CA ARG A 64 -2.19 -9.94 -9.18
C ARG A 64 -0.95 -10.58 -8.53
N GLY A 65 -0.92 -10.66 -7.20
CA GLY A 65 0.16 -11.32 -6.45
C GLY A 65 0.11 -12.85 -6.52
N GLY A 66 -1.05 -13.43 -6.83
CA GLY A 66 -1.21 -14.88 -6.96
C GLY A 66 -1.09 -15.62 -5.63
N ALA A 67 -1.48 -15.00 -4.52
CA ALA A 67 -1.46 -15.65 -3.20
C ALA A 67 -2.36 -16.91 -3.20
N PRO A 68 -1.82 -18.09 -2.83
CA PRO A 68 -2.60 -19.31 -2.72
C PRO A 68 -3.70 -19.21 -1.64
N ASP A 69 -4.72 -20.05 -1.76
CA ASP A 69 -5.68 -20.25 -0.69
C ASP A 69 -5.00 -20.78 0.59
N GLY A 70 -5.46 -20.32 1.75
CA GLY A 70 -4.87 -20.60 3.06
C GLY A 70 -3.69 -19.70 3.44
N SER A 71 -3.27 -18.77 2.59
CA SER A 71 -2.10 -17.92 2.84
C SER A 71 -2.36 -16.84 3.91
N ARG A 72 -1.29 -16.43 4.59
CA ARG A 72 -1.20 -15.30 5.51
C ARG A 72 -0.11 -14.35 5.03
N ILE A 73 -0.46 -13.09 4.80
CA ILE A 73 0.45 -12.06 4.31
C ILE A 73 0.48 -10.93 5.34
N THR A 74 1.66 -10.39 5.60
CA THR A 74 1.81 -9.15 6.36
C THR A 74 2.50 -8.10 5.52
N ILE A 75 1.91 -6.91 5.42
CA ILE A 75 2.53 -5.73 4.83
C ILE A 75 2.79 -4.74 5.96
N GLU A 76 4.04 -4.32 6.13
CA GLU A 76 4.43 -3.34 7.13
C GLU A 76 4.98 -2.08 6.45
N THR A 77 4.36 -0.94 6.73
CA THR A 77 4.89 0.35 6.31
C THR A 77 5.74 0.96 7.42
N THR A 78 6.85 1.58 7.04
CA THR A 78 7.77 2.32 7.90
C THR A 78 7.86 3.78 7.44
N GLY A 79 8.75 4.58 8.02
CA GLY A 79 8.84 5.98 7.63
C GLY A 79 7.56 6.72 8.04
N PRO A 80 7.16 7.80 7.34
CA PRO A 80 6.41 8.87 7.98
C PRO A 80 5.02 8.43 8.50
N VAL A 81 4.47 7.31 8.02
CA VAL A 81 3.36 6.62 8.67
C VAL A 81 3.66 5.12 8.83
N ALA A 82 3.78 4.67 10.08
CA ALA A 82 3.97 3.25 10.39
C ALA A 82 2.63 2.52 10.48
N ARG A 83 2.49 1.39 9.77
CA ARG A 83 1.30 0.53 9.80
C ARG A 83 1.68 -0.93 9.64
N THR A 84 0.84 -1.81 10.15
CA THR A 84 0.91 -3.24 9.87
C THR A 84 -0.46 -3.71 9.41
N VAL A 85 -0.51 -4.26 8.19
CA VAL A 85 -1.73 -4.79 7.59
C VAL A 85 -1.56 -6.30 7.45
N HIS A 86 -2.45 -7.06 8.08
CA HIS A 86 -2.49 -8.51 7.97
C HIS A 86 -3.61 -8.92 7.02
N ILE A 87 -3.28 -9.80 6.08
CA ILE A 87 -4.20 -10.28 5.06
C ILE A 87 -4.28 -11.79 5.16
N ARG A 88 -5.51 -12.27 5.34
CA ARG A 88 -5.85 -13.69 5.37
C ARG A 88 -6.52 -14.07 4.04
N VAL A 89 -6.05 -15.12 3.39
CA VAL A 89 -6.66 -15.65 2.17
C VAL A 89 -7.33 -16.98 2.50
N ASP A 90 -8.65 -16.98 2.66
CA ASP A 90 -9.47 -18.19 2.88
C ASP A 90 -10.67 -18.15 1.91
N GLY A 91 -10.45 -18.61 0.67
CA GLY A 91 -11.31 -18.46 -0.50
C GLY A 91 -11.39 -17.02 -1.04
N ARG A 92 -11.34 -16.03 -0.14
CA ARG A 92 -11.25 -14.59 -0.42
C ARG A 92 -10.21 -13.97 0.51
N ALA A 93 -9.57 -12.90 0.04
CA ALA A 93 -8.70 -12.12 0.89
C ALA A 93 -9.51 -11.17 1.78
N GLU A 94 -9.15 -11.15 3.06
CA GLU A 94 -9.72 -10.29 4.09
C GLU A 94 -8.58 -9.65 4.90
N ILE A 95 -8.72 -8.36 5.20
CA ILE A 95 -7.83 -7.68 6.16
C ILE A 95 -8.30 -8.04 7.57
N VAL A 96 -7.38 -8.54 8.39
CA VAL A 96 -7.66 -8.99 9.76
C VAL A 96 -6.84 -8.18 10.76
N ALA A 97 -7.36 -8.00 11.97
CA ALA A 97 -6.68 -7.24 13.01
C ALA A 97 -5.37 -7.88 13.49
N ALA A 98 -5.30 -9.21 13.45
CA ALA A 98 -4.11 -9.99 13.78
C ALA A 98 -4.13 -11.31 13.00
N PRO A 99 -2.96 -11.86 12.64
CA PRO A 99 -2.89 -13.16 12.01
C PRO A 99 -3.11 -14.27 13.05
N ASP A 100 -3.78 -15.35 12.66
CA ASP A 100 -4.06 -16.53 13.49
C ASP A 100 -2.87 -17.51 13.56
N ARG A 101 -1.87 -17.32 12.70
CA ARG A 101 -0.57 -18.03 12.65
C ARG A 101 0.49 -17.11 12.02
N PRO A 102 1.79 -17.44 12.07
CA PRO A 102 2.82 -16.67 11.36
C PRO A 102 2.49 -16.47 9.88
N ALA A 103 2.82 -15.29 9.35
CA ALA A 103 2.65 -14.98 7.94
C ALA A 103 3.54 -15.88 7.08
N ASP A 104 3.02 -16.34 5.94
CA ASP A 104 3.81 -17.06 4.94
C ASP A 104 4.79 -16.13 4.25
N THR A 105 4.39 -14.87 4.02
CA THR A 105 5.26 -13.83 3.48
C THR A 105 5.05 -12.50 4.21
N GLY A 106 6.15 -11.81 4.47
CA GLY A 106 6.19 -10.45 5.01
C GLY A 106 6.79 -9.49 3.98
N ILE A 107 6.18 -8.32 3.83
CA ILE A 107 6.67 -7.24 2.94
C ILE A 107 6.79 -5.98 3.78
N ARG A 108 8.01 -5.43 3.89
CA ARG A 108 8.28 -4.24 4.68
C ARG A 108 8.98 -3.19 3.83
N LEU A 109 8.46 -1.96 3.86
CA LEU A 109 8.91 -0.83 3.04
C LEU A 109 8.44 0.50 3.65
N SER A 110 8.91 1.65 3.18
CA SER A 110 8.39 2.94 3.66
C SER A 110 6.95 3.18 3.18
N SER A 111 6.13 3.90 3.95
CA SER A 111 4.78 4.30 3.54
C SER A 111 4.78 5.13 2.26
N SER A 112 5.84 5.91 2.07
CA SER A 112 6.11 6.72 0.89
C SER A 112 6.33 5.87 -0.37
N LEU A 113 7.17 4.83 -0.27
CA LEU A 113 7.39 3.89 -1.38
C LEU A 113 6.14 3.04 -1.63
N PHE A 114 5.51 2.54 -0.56
CA PHE A 114 4.27 1.78 -0.63
C PHE A 114 3.17 2.53 -1.41
N ALA A 115 2.92 3.80 -1.08
CA ALA A 115 1.95 4.62 -1.78
C ALA A 115 2.30 4.82 -3.26
N ARG A 116 3.57 5.06 -3.59
CA ARG A 116 4.03 5.19 -4.99
C ARG A 116 3.83 3.89 -5.78
N LEU A 117 4.12 2.73 -5.19
CA LEU A 117 3.87 1.42 -5.82
C LEU A 117 2.36 1.17 -6.04
N CYS A 118 1.55 1.43 -5.01
CA CYS A 118 0.09 1.32 -5.09
C CYS A 118 -0.53 2.26 -6.13
N GLY A 119 0.01 3.48 -6.25
CA GLY A 119 -0.38 4.47 -7.26
C GLY A 119 0.21 4.26 -8.65
N GLY A 120 1.07 3.25 -8.83
CA GLY A 120 1.76 2.97 -10.09
C GLY A 120 2.74 4.08 -10.54
N ARG A 121 3.30 4.84 -9.59
CA ARG A 121 4.21 5.97 -9.86
C ARG A 121 5.68 5.55 -9.96
N THR A 122 5.99 4.36 -9.45
CA THR A 122 7.30 3.71 -9.58
C THR A 122 7.12 2.19 -9.71
N ALA A 123 8.19 1.48 -10.05
CA ALA A 123 8.22 0.03 -10.12
C ALA A 123 9.04 -0.56 -8.96
N ALA A 124 8.57 -1.66 -8.36
CA ALA A 124 9.30 -2.34 -7.28
C ALA A 124 10.70 -2.80 -7.70
N ALA A 125 10.91 -3.05 -9.00
CA ALA A 125 12.21 -3.43 -9.54
C ALA A 125 13.30 -2.36 -9.36
N ASP A 126 12.90 -1.08 -9.30
CA ASP A 126 13.81 0.06 -9.13
C ASP A 126 14.15 0.32 -7.64
N HIS A 127 13.46 -0.35 -6.72
CA HIS A 127 13.53 -0.14 -5.28
C HIS A 127 13.78 -1.44 -4.49
N ARG A 128 14.42 -2.44 -5.09
CA ARG A 128 14.62 -3.76 -4.47
C ARG A 128 15.34 -3.68 -3.13
N ASP A 129 16.31 -2.78 -2.99
CA ASP A 129 17.09 -2.60 -1.77
C ASP A 129 16.30 -1.87 -0.66
N GLU A 130 15.14 -1.31 -0.98
CA GLU A 130 14.24 -0.62 -0.05
C GLU A 130 13.01 -1.47 0.35
N ILE A 131 12.88 -2.67 -0.22
CA ILE A 131 11.79 -3.61 0.05
C ILE A 131 12.36 -4.84 0.76
N GLU A 132 12.08 -4.93 2.05
CA GLU A 132 12.43 -6.06 2.88
C GLU A 132 11.37 -7.16 2.73
N LEU A 133 11.82 -8.40 2.52
CA LEU A 133 10.97 -9.57 2.35
C LEU A 133 11.37 -10.67 3.34
N ASP A 134 10.38 -11.25 4.00
CA ASP A 134 10.52 -12.38 4.93
C ASP A 134 9.61 -13.55 4.53
N GLY A 135 9.98 -14.77 4.91
CA GLY A 135 9.26 -16.00 4.55
C GLY A 135 9.36 -16.36 3.06
N ASP A 136 8.22 -16.61 2.42
CA ASP A 136 8.12 -16.85 0.98
C ASP A 136 8.42 -15.57 0.20
N ARG A 137 9.69 -15.45 -0.20
CA ARG A 137 10.19 -14.30 -0.97
C ARG A 137 9.61 -14.23 -2.38
N GLU A 138 9.34 -15.36 -3.02
CA GLU A 138 8.81 -15.35 -4.39
C GLU A 138 7.39 -14.76 -4.40
N LEU A 139 6.55 -15.17 -3.44
CA LEU A 139 5.24 -14.56 -3.24
C LEU A 139 5.35 -13.07 -2.88
N GLY A 140 6.27 -12.71 -1.97
CA GLY A 140 6.51 -11.33 -1.58
C GLY A 140 6.91 -10.43 -2.75
N GLU A 141 7.84 -10.89 -3.60
CA GLU A 141 8.28 -10.20 -4.82
C GLU A 141 7.12 -10.04 -5.82
N ARG A 142 6.33 -11.10 -6.06
CA ARG A 142 5.16 -11.02 -6.95
C ARG A 142 4.14 -10.02 -6.44
N ILE A 143 3.84 -10.00 -5.14
CA ILE A 143 2.91 -9.03 -4.55
C ILE A 143 3.47 -7.61 -4.71
N ALA A 144 4.72 -7.36 -4.30
CA ALA A 144 5.36 -6.04 -4.37
C ALA A 144 5.39 -5.49 -5.79
N ALA A 145 5.72 -6.33 -6.78
CA ALA A 145 5.74 -5.97 -8.20
C ALA A 145 4.36 -5.64 -8.78
N ASN A 146 3.28 -6.06 -8.10
CA ASN A 146 1.92 -5.93 -8.59
C ASN A 146 1.02 -5.08 -7.68
N LEU A 147 1.60 -4.31 -6.75
CA LEU A 147 0.86 -3.48 -5.78
C LEU A 147 -0.02 -2.41 -6.42
N ALA A 148 0.31 -1.95 -7.63
CA ALA A 148 -0.49 -0.97 -8.33
C ALA A 148 -1.95 -1.45 -8.45
N PHE A 149 -2.92 -0.60 -8.14
CA PHE A 149 -4.35 -0.89 -8.35
C PHE A 149 -5.08 0.23 -9.09
N THR A 150 -4.32 1.07 -9.79
CA THR A 150 -4.82 2.24 -10.52
C THR A 150 -6.05 1.89 -11.36
N ILE A 151 -7.08 2.73 -11.17
CA ILE A 151 -8.39 2.72 -11.82
C ILE A 151 -8.24 3.05 -13.30
#